data_AF-A0A931A8J9-F1
#
_entry.id   AF-A0A931A8J9-F1
#
_cell.length_a   1.000
_cell.length_b   1.000
_cell.length_c   1.000
_cell.angle_alpha   90.00
_cell.angle_beta   90.00
_cell.angle_gamma   90.00
#
_symmetry.space_group_name_H-M   'P 1'
#
loop_
_entity.id
_entity.type
_entity.pdbx_description
1 polymer ?
#
loop_
_entity_poly.entity_id
_entity_poly.type
_entity_poly.pdbx_seq_one_letter_code
_entity_poly.pdbx_strand_id
1 'polypeptide(L)'
;MSSLLRSLTDEVRPDYRLFAIASVVDGQLVGSAVEGEMEPPDGRIAAGHDGLIIQTAYSDGYVHTVHNRFERWDGPPPVDDWEGLWAGQLSLRSGLIGVVAWATGYSHDMEFDLGKADNTWSTRVSTKILRTEQEPGFPHAFARIELYKIQFWI
;
A
#
# COMPACT_ATOMS: atom_id res chain seq x y z
N MET A 1 -13.62 -14.04 -16.98
CA MET A 1 -13.72 -13.06 -15.87
C MET A 1 -12.81 -13.56 -14.78
N SER A 2 -11.97 -12.68 -14.24
CA SER A 2 -11.11 -13.01 -13.09
C SER A 2 -11.94 -13.07 -11.81
N SER A 3 -11.42 -13.78 -10.82
CA SER A 3 -12.00 -13.94 -9.49
C SER A 3 -11.03 -13.50 -8.40
N LEU A 4 -11.60 -12.93 -7.34
CA LEU A 4 -10.87 -12.57 -6.14
C LEU A 4 -10.55 -13.85 -5.37
N LEU A 5 -9.26 -14.17 -5.22
CA LEU A 5 -8.80 -15.36 -4.50
C LEU A 5 -8.65 -15.11 -3.00
N ARG A 6 -8.15 -13.92 -2.64
CA ARG A 6 -7.91 -13.55 -1.24
C ARG A 6 -7.98 -12.04 -1.07
N SER A 7 -8.47 -11.59 0.08
CA SER A 7 -8.34 -10.20 0.50
C SER A 7 -8.08 -10.05 1.98
N LEU A 8 -7.42 -8.97 2.37
CA LEU A 8 -7.18 -8.57 3.76
C LEU A 8 -7.22 -7.06 3.87
N THR A 9 -7.69 -6.55 5.01
CA THR A 9 -7.63 -5.13 5.34
C THR A 9 -6.70 -4.91 6.51
N ASP A 10 -5.98 -3.80 6.48
CA ASP A 10 -5.03 -3.44 7.53
C ASP A 10 -4.96 -1.92 7.71
N GLU A 11 -4.44 -1.48 8.85
CA GLU A 11 -4.28 -0.07 9.19
C GLU A 11 -2.82 0.23 9.45
N VAL A 12 -2.28 1.23 8.75
CA VAL A 12 -0.93 1.72 8.99
C VAL A 12 -0.98 3.19 9.31
N ARG A 13 -0.10 3.62 10.21
CA ARG A 13 0.11 5.03 10.53
C ARG A 13 1.38 5.49 9.82
N PRO A 14 1.29 6.16 8.66
CA PRO A 14 2.46 6.48 7.85
C PRO A 14 3.37 7.47 8.56
N ASP A 15 4.68 7.32 8.35
CA ASP A 15 5.69 8.24 8.87
C ASP A 15 6.23 9.10 7.74
N TYR A 16 6.40 10.40 7.97
CA TYR A 16 6.70 11.38 6.91
C TYR A 16 5.77 11.28 5.69
N ARG A 17 4.51 10.89 5.92
CA ARG A 17 3.50 10.60 4.88
C ARG A 17 3.81 9.37 4.03
N LEU A 18 4.68 8.48 4.49
CA LEU A 18 5.17 7.34 3.74
C LEU A 18 4.92 6.06 4.52
N PHE A 19 4.46 5.05 3.80
CA PHE A 19 4.41 3.67 4.28
C PHE A 19 4.95 2.76 3.18
N ALA A 20 5.50 1.63 3.58
CA ALA A 20 6.10 0.67 2.69
C ALA A 20 5.29 -0.63 2.68
N ILE A 21 5.23 -1.27 1.52
CA ILE A 21 4.81 -2.66 1.36
C ILE A 21 6.06 -3.40 0.92
N ALA A 22 6.39 -4.51 1.57
CA ALA A 22 7.59 -5.26 1.26
C ALA A 22 7.38 -6.76 1.43
N SER A 23 8.24 -7.56 0.78
CA SER A 23 8.31 -9.01 1.00
C SER A 23 8.60 -9.34 2.45
N VAL A 24 8.00 -10.42 2.95
CA VAL A 24 8.31 -10.99 4.28
C VAL A 24 9.08 -12.30 4.11
N VAL A 25 10.26 -12.38 4.73
CA VAL A 25 11.12 -13.56 4.79
C VAL A 25 11.51 -13.80 6.24
N ASP A 26 11.29 -15.02 6.73
CA ASP A 26 11.57 -15.41 8.12
C ASP A 26 10.98 -14.45 9.18
N GLY A 27 9.79 -13.91 8.89
CA GLY A 27 9.09 -12.95 9.76
C GLY A 27 9.70 -11.54 9.77
N GLN A 28 10.54 -11.21 8.80
CA GLN A 28 11.11 -9.86 8.63
C GLN A 28 10.76 -9.28 7.26
N LEU A 29 10.46 -7.99 7.23
CA LEU A 29 10.33 -7.26 5.96
C LEU A 29 11.70 -7.13 5.30
N VAL A 30 11.76 -7.39 4.00
CA VAL A 30 12.96 -7.31 3.18
C VAL A 30 12.67 -6.60 1.87
N GLY A 31 13.70 -6.01 1.29
CA GLY A 31 13.62 -5.32 0.01
C GLY A 31 13.87 -3.82 0.09
N SER A 32 14.09 -3.25 -1.07
CA SER A 32 14.55 -1.86 -1.24
C SER A 32 13.70 -0.80 -0.53
N ALA A 33 12.40 -1.03 -0.37
CA ALA A 33 11.48 -0.08 0.29
C ALA A 33 11.68 0.04 1.81
N VAL A 34 12.25 -0.99 2.45
CA VAL A 34 12.47 -1.05 3.91
C VAL A 34 13.95 -1.07 4.29
N GLU A 35 14.84 -1.38 3.34
CA GLU A 35 16.30 -1.42 3.53
C GLU A 35 16.98 -0.05 3.25
N GLY A 36 16.20 0.99 2.97
CA GLY A 36 16.71 2.34 2.73
C GLY A 36 17.38 2.52 1.36
N GLU A 37 17.10 1.62 0.41
CA GLU A 37 17.66 1.67 -0.94
C GLU A 37 16.78 2.46 -1.93
N MET A 38 15.60 2.87 -1.48
CA MET A 38 14.68 3.70 -2.25
C MET A 38 14.55 5.08 -1.65
N GLU A 39 14.67 6.09 -2.52
CA GLU A 39 14.25 7.44 -2.21
C GLU A 39 12.72 7.54 -2.17
N PRO A 40 12.16 8.50 -1.41
CA PRO A 40 10.74 8.85 -1.52
C PRO A 40 10.32 9.11 -2.97
N PRO A 41 9.09 8.76 -3.36
CA PRO A 41 8.63 8.98 -4.71
C PRO A 41 8.53 10.48 -5.06
N ASP A 42 8.92 10.83 -6.29
CA ASP A 42 8.59 12.13 -6.91
C ASP A 42 7.07 12.29 -7.12
N GLY A 43 6.36 11.17 -7.23
CA GLY A 43 4.90 11.06 -7.29
C GLY A 43 4.31 10.43 -6.03
N ARG A 44 3.28 9.60 -6.17
CA ARG A 44 2.62 8.95 -5.03
C ARG A 44 3.15 7.55 -4.72
N ILE A 45 3.82 6.91 -5.67
CA ILE A 45 4.28 5.52 -5.57
C ILE A 45 5.69 5.44 -6.14
N ALA A 46 6.60 4.80 -5.40
CA ALA A 46 7.87 4.30 -5.92
C ALA A 46 7.83 2.78 -5.81
N ALA A 47 8.33 2.09 -6.85
CA ALA A 47 8.46 0.65 -6.87
C ALA A 47 9.93 0.27 -6.98
N GLY A 48 10.37 -0.64 -6.14
CA GLY A 48 11.71 -1.20 -6.17
C GLY A 48 11.65 -2.72 -6.16
N HIS A 49 12.81 -3.36 -5.97
CA HIS A 49 12.80 -4.80 -5.79
C HIS A 49 12.12 -5.14 -4.45
N ASP A 50 11.29 -6.18 -4.46
CA ASP A 50 10.64 -6.71 -3.26
C ASP A 50 9.77 -5.73 -2.48
N GLY A 51 9.33 -4.61 -3.08
CA GLY A 51 8.47 -3.66 -2.38
C GLY A 51 8.11 -2.37 -3.10
N LEU A 52 7.26 -1.61 -2.42
CA LEU A 52 6.72 -0.33 -2.83
C LEU A 52 6.83 0.66 -1.67
N ILE A 53 7.11 1.92 -1.99
CA ILE A 53 6.86 3.05 -1.08
C ILE A 53 5.62 3.80 -1.58
N ILE A 54 4.69 4.06 -0.67
CA ILE A 54 3.45 4.80 -0.94
C ILE A 54 3.43 6.08 -0.13
N GLN A 55 3.29 7.21 -0.83
CA GLN A 55 3.07 8.51 -0.21
C GLN A 55 1.57 8.79 -0.04
N THR A 56 1.17 9.31 1.12
CA THR A 56 -0.22 9.72 1.39
C THR A 56 -0.58 11.03 0.73
N ALA A 57 -1.87 11.30 0.56
CA ALA A 57 -2.34 12.48 -0.16
C ALA A 57 -2.17 13.76 0.65
N TYR A 58 -2.36 13.70 1.97
CA TYR A 58 -2.35 14.90 2.81
C TYR A 58 -1.09 15.05 3.66
N SER A 59 -0.73 16.32 3.86
CA SER A 59 0.48 16.78 4.52
C SER A 59 0.19 17.70 5.70
N ASP A 60 -1.01 17.67 6.27
CA ASP A 60 -1.47 18.64 7.28
C ASP A 60 -0.78 18.50 8.65
N GLY A 61 0.38 17.84 8.71
CA GLY A 61 1.23 17.76 9.89
C GLY A 61 0.69 16.84 11.00
N TYR A 62 -0.52 16.33 10.83
CA TYR A 62 -1.12 15.36 11.74
C TYR A 62 -0.89 13.95 11.22
N VAL A 63 -0.33 13.13 12.09
CA VAL A 63 -0.15 11.71 11.81
C VAL A 63 -1.53 11.04 11.82
N HIS A 64 -2.01 10.62 10.66
CA HIS A 64 -3.30 9.95 10.50
C HIS A 64 -3.11 8.47 10.12
N THR A 65 -4.09 7.64 10.48
CA THR A 65 -4.15 6.24 10.03
C THR A 65 -4.69 6.19 8.61
N VAL A 66 -4.07 5.37 7.76
CA VAL A 66 -4.61 5.02 6.45
C VAL A 66 -5.05 3.55 6.46
N HIS A 67 -6.07 3.24 5.69
CA HIS A 67 -6.61 1.88 5.63
C HIS A 67 -6.26 1.26 4.29
N ASN A 68 -5.65 0.08 4.35
CA ASN A 68 -5.20 -0.66 3.20
C ASN A 68 -6.12 -1.86 2.98
N ARG A 69 -6.37 -2.18 1.71
CA ARG A 69 -7.00 -3.42 1.27
C ARG A 69 -6.09 -4.11 0.27
N PHE A 70 -5.58 -5.27 0.66
CA PHE A 70 -4.76 -6.13 -0.17
C PHE A 70 -5.64 -7.17 -0.84
N GLU A 71 -5.42 -7.42 -2.12
CA GLU A 71 -6.19 -8.37 -2.91
C GLU A 71 -5.30 -9.20 -3.83
N ARG A 72 -5.54 -10.51 -3.85
CA ARG A 72 -4.95 -11.44 -4.81
C ARG A 72 -6.04 -11.94 -5.74
N TRP A 73 -5.77 -11.91 -7.04
CA TRP A 73 -6.69 -12.34 -8.09
C TRP A 73 -6.06 -13.44 -8.97
N ASP A 74 -6.89 -14.23 -9.64
CA ASP A 74 -6.47 -15.25 -10.62
C ASP A 74 -6.23 -14.70 -12.04
N GLY A 75 -6.36 -13.38 -12.20
CA GLY A 75 -6.15 -12.63 -13.43
C GLY A 75 -6.45 -11.14 -13.19
N PRO A 76 -6.42 -10.29 -14.23
CA PRO A 76 -6.58 -8.85 -14.09
C PRO A 76 -7.89 -8.49 -13.35
N PRO A 77 -7.84 -7.77 -12.22
CA PRO A 77 -9.03 -7.37 -11.49
C PRO A 77 -9.93 -6.46 -12.34
N PRO A 78 -11.26 -6.44 -12.10
CA PRO A 78 -12.14 -5.49 -12.75
C PRO A 78 -11.71 -4.04 -12.46
N VAL A 79 -12.02 -3.14 -13.39
CA VAL A 79 -11.85 -1.70 -13.21
C VAL A 79 -13.03 -1.17 -12.40
N ASP A 80 -12.76 -0.32 -11.42
CA ASP A 80 -13.78 0.39 -10.63
C ASP A 80 -13.53 1.90 -10.60
N ASP A 81 -14.29 2.61 -9.77
CA ASP A 81 -14.32 4.08 -9.70
C ASP A 81 -13.20 4.69 -8.85
N TRP A 82 -12.21 3.90 -8.42
CA TRP A 82 -11.12 4.36 -7.59
C TRP A 82 -10.06 5.09 -8.43
N GLU A 83 -9.41 6.10 -7.85
CA GLU A 83 -8.31 6.80 -8.50
C GLU A 83 -7.10 5.87 -8.61
N GLY A 84 -6.61 5.64 -9.83
CA GLY A 84 -5.39 4.87 -10.06
C GLY A 84 -4.14 5.69 -9.74
N LEU A 85 -3.31 5.22 -8.81
CA LEU A 85 -2.04 5.86 -8.47
C LEU A 85 -0.87 5.28 -9.26
N TRP A 86 -0.86 3.95 -9.43
CA TRP A 86 0.22 3.25 -10.12
C TRP A 86 -0.25 1.88 -10.59
N ALA A 87 0.31 1.42 -11.71
CA ALA A 87 0.20 0.05 -12.17
C ALA A 87 1.53 -0.37 -12.80
N GLY A 88 1.96 -1.59 -12.52
CA GLY A 88 3.23 -2.10 -13.02
C GLY A 88 3.45 -3.55 -12.61
N GLN A 89 4.69 -3.99 -12.71
CA GLN A 89 5.11 -5.31 -12.25
C GLN A 89 5.98 -5.19 -11.02
N LEU A 90 5.77 -6.09 -10.07
CA LEU A 90 6.53 -6.17 -8.83
C LEU A 90 7.11 -7.58 -8.69
N SER A 91 8.43 -7.68 -8.73
CA SER A 91 9.13 -8.94 -8.45
C SER A 91 9.26 -9.10 -6.94
N LEU A 92 8.67 -10.17 -6.41
CA LEU A 92 8.66 -10.52 -5.00
C LEU A 92 9.33 -11.88 -4.81
N ARG A 93 10.36 -11.93 -3.98
CA ARG A 93 11.11 -13.14 -3.63
C ARG A 93 10.30 -14.05 -2.72
N SER A 94 9.46 -13.47 -1.87
CA SER A 94 8.54 -14.23 -1.01
C SER A 94 7.13 -14.28 -1.60
N GLY A 95 6.36 -15.29 -1.19
CA GLY A 95 4.92 -15.34 -1.40
C GLY A 95 4.13 -14.53 -0.37
N LEU A 96 4.80 -13.85 0.57
CA LEU A 96 4.20 -13.10 1.66
C LEU A 96 4.63 -11.64 1.57
N ILE A 97 3.71 -10.71 1.79
CA ILE A 97 4.01 -9.29 1.93
C ILE A 97 3.53 -8.77 3.27
N GLY A 98 4.14 -7.72 3.78
CA GLY A 98 3.66 -6.97 4.94
C GLY A 98 3.69 -5.47 4.66
N VAL A 99 3.17 -4.70 5.60
CA VAL A 99 3.09 -3.24 5.52
C VAL A 99 3.63 -2.61 6.79
N VAL A 100 4.33 -1.48 6.65
CA VAL A 100 4.94 -0.76 7.77
C VAL A 100 5.03 0.73 7.47
N ALA A 101 5.11 1.57 8.50
CA ALA A 101 5.49 2.96 8.32
C ALA A 101 6.95 3.06 7.85
N TRP A 102 7.24 3.97 6.92
CA TRP A 102 8.50 3.93 6.13
C TRP A 102 9.78 4.05 6.97
N ALA A 103 9.83 4.97 7.94
CA ALA A 103 11.06 5.26 8.69
C ALA A 103 11.19 4.47 10.00
N THR A 104 10.35 3.47 10.24
CA THR A 104 10.31 2.78 11.53
C THR A 104 10.77 1.33 11.41
N GLY A 105 11.79 0.95 12.19
CA GLY A 105 12.18 -0.44 12.41
C GLY A 105 11.19 -1.22 13.29
N TYR A 106 9.90 -0.90 13.23
CA TYR A 106 8.84 -1.65 13.91
C TYR A 106 8.59 -2.97 13.18
N SER A 107 8.14 -3.97 13.93
CA SER A 107 7.54 -5.17 13.37
C SER A 107 6.34 -4.79 12.51
N HIS A 108 6.15 -5.47 11.38
CA HIS A 108 4.86 -5.47 10.71
C HIS A 108 3.87 -6.26 11.58
N ASP A 109 2.67 -5.72 11.74
CA ASP A 109 1.60 -6.42 12.47
C ASP A 109 0.82 -7.38 11.55
N MET A 110 1.03 -7.28 10.23
CA MET A 110 0.22 -7.98 9.23
C MET A 110 1.06 -8.59 8.11
N GLU A 111 0.71 -9.85 7.78
CA GLU A 111 1.20 -10.55 6.60
C GLU A 111 0.04 -10.92 5.65
N PHE A 112 0.26 -10.74 4.35
CA PHE A 112 -0.66 -11.11 3.29
C PHE A 112 -0.03 -12.11 2.33
N ASP A 113 -0.69 -13.26 2.19
CA ASP A 113 -0.23 -14.37 1.37
C ASP A 113 -0.68 -14.23 -0.10
N LEU A 114 0.29 -13.95 -0.97
CA LEU A 114 0.19 -13.97 -2.42
C LEU A 114 0.29 -15.40 -2.99
N GLY A 115 0.79 -16.37 -2.22
CA GLY A 115 0.76 -17.79 -2.51
C GLY A 115 1.84 -18.32 -3.44
N LYS A 116 2.70 -17.46 -4.01
CA LYS A 116 3.84 -17.89 -4.83
C LYS A 116 5.06 -17.00 -4.60
N ALA A 117 6.13 -17.61 -4.12
CA ALA A 117 7.46 -17.03 -3.99
C ALA A 117 8.17 -16.91 -5.35
N ASP A 118 9.24 -16.11 -5.40
CA ASP A 118 10.08 -15.86 -6.57
C ASP A 118 9.28 -15.61 -7.86
N ASN A 119 8.32 -14.68 -7.75
CA ASN A 119 7.37 -14.43 -8.82
C ASN A 119 7.22 -12.93 -9.09
N THR A 120 6.98 -12.61 -10.36
CA THR A 120 6.63 -11.25 -10.77
C THR A 120 5.11 -11.13 -10.84
N TRP A 121 4.57 -10.21 -10.04
CA TRP A 121 3.15 -9.95 -9.92
C TRP A 121 2.79 -8.68 -10.68
N SER A 122 1.81 -8.78 -11.58
CA SER A 122 1.14 -7.58 -12.06
C SER A 122 0.41 -6.95 -10.88
N THR A 123 0.67 -5.67 -10.66
CA THR A 123 0.27 -4.96 -9.44
C THR A 123 -0.38 -3.64 -9.80
N ARG A 124 -1.47 -3.30 -9.10
CA ARG A 124 -2.16 -2.01 -9.21
C ARG A 124 -2.40 -1.43 -7.83
N VAL A 125 -2.09 -0.14 -7.68
CA VAL A 125 -2.38 0.65 -6.49
C VAL A 125 -3.39 1.72 -6.86
N SER A 126 -4.50 1.75 -6.12
CA SER A 126 -5.56 2.75 -6.27
C SER A 126 -5.90 3.35 -4.91
N THR A 127 -6.45 4.56 -4.91
CA THR A 127 -6.84 5.28 -3.71
C THR A 127 -8.29 5.79 -3.78
N LYS A 128 -8.92 5.92 -2.62
CA LYS A 128 -10.20 6.62 -2.45
C LYS A 128 -10.13 7.43 -1.17
N ILE A 129 -10.44 8.71 -1.26
CA ILE A 129 -10.40 9.61 -0.12
C ILE A 129 -11.82 9.95 0.27
N LEU A 130 -12.20 9.55 1.49
CA LEU A 130 -13.47 9.92 2.09
C LEU A 130 -13.26 11.18 2.92
N ARG A 131 -14.15 12.16 2.73
CA ARG A 131 -14.12 13.42 3.46
C ARG A 131 -15.51 13.72 4.01
N THR A 132 -15.57 14.14 5.26
CA THR A 132 -16.77 14.77 5.81
C THR A 132 -16.97 16.15 5.19
N GLU A 133 -18.21 16.65 5.25
CA GLU A 133 -18.49 18.02 4.85
C GLU A 133 -17.68 19.01 5.70
N GLN A 134 -17.27 20.11 5.07
CA GLN A 134 -16.60 21.19 5.78
C GLN A 134 -17.63 21.99 6.57
N GLU A 135 -17.49 22.00 7.89
CA GLU A 135 -18.36 22.79 8.75
C GLU A 135 -18.08 24.29 8.58
N PRO A 136 -19.12 25.12 8.42
CA PRO A 136 -18.96 26.57 8.38
C PRO A 136 -18.14 27.11 9.56
N GLY A 137 -17.13 27.92 9.26
CA GLY A 137 -16.23 28.49 10.28
C GLY A 137 -15.00 27.65 10.60
N PHE A 138 -14.88 26.42 10.07
CA PHE A 138 -13.69 25.59 10.20
C PHE A 138 -12.95 25.48 8.85
N PRO A 139 -11.62 25.68 8.81
CA PRO A 139 -10.87 25.71 7.55
C PRO A 139 -10.69 24.32 6.91
N HIS A 140 -10.93 23.24 7.66
CA HIS A 140 -10.72 21.86 7.22
C HIS A 140 -11.85 20.95 7.68
N ALA A 141 -12.21 19.98 6.84
CA ALA A 141 -13.12 18.88 7.20
C ALA A 141 -12.62 18.13 8.43
N PHE A 142 -13.52 17.82 9.37
CA PHE A 142 -13.19 17.23 10.68
C PHE A 142 -12.72 15.78 10.62
N ALA A 143 -13.18 15.01 9.63
CA ALA A 143 -12.76 13.63 9.42
C ALA A 143 -12.43 13.39 7.95
N ARG A 144 -11.25 12.81 7.74
CA ARG A 144 -10.72 12.39 6.44
C ARG A 144 -10.16 10.98 6.60
N ILE A 145 -10.47 10.13 5.64
CA ILE A 145 -10.00 8.75 5.61
C ILE A 145 -9.40 8.50 4.24
N GLU A 146 -8.11 8.14 4.21
CA GLU A 146 -7.47 7.65 2.99
C GLU A 146 -7.56 6.13 2.95
N LEU A 147 -8.16 5.62 1.88
CA LEU A 147 -8.25 4.20 1.58
C LEU A 147 -7.30 3.87 0.44
N TYR A 148 -6.54 2.80 0.60
CA TYR A 148 -5.68 2.25 -0.45
C TYR A 148 -6.12 0.85 -0.79
N LYS A 149 -6.14 0.54 -2.08
CA LYS A 149 -6.41 -0.80 -2.59
C LYS A 149 -5.22 -1.24 -3.42
N ILE A 150 -4.60 -2.34 -3.00
CA ILE A 150 -3.40 -2.91 -3.62
C ILE A 150 -3.77 -4.30 -4.14
N GLN A 151 -3.74 -4.45 -5.46
CA GLN A 151 -4.20 -5.64 -6.14
C GLN A 151 -3.06 -6.32 -6.87
N PHE A 152 -2.97 -7.64 -6.73
CA PHE A 152 -1.94 -8.48 -7.32
C PHE A 152 -2.57 -9.59 -8.17
N TRP A 153 -2.02 -9.85 -9.35
CA TRP A 153 -2.40 -10.97 -10.20
C TRP A 153 -1.22 -11.46 -11.06
N ILE A 154 -1.39 -12.66 -11.61
CA ILE A 154 -0.49 -13.25 -12.62
C ILE A 154 -1.19 -13.21 -13.98
#